data_AF-A0A955RQH7-F1
#
_entry.id   AF-A0A955RQH7-F1
#
_cell.length_a   1.000
_cell.length_b   1.000
_cell.length_c   1.000
_cell.angle_alpha   90.00
_cell.angle_beta   90.00
_cell.angle_gamma   90.00
#
_symmetry.space_group_name_H-M   'P 1'
#
loop_
_entity.id
_entity.type
_entity.pdbx_description
1 polymer ?
#
loop_
_entity_poly.entity_id
_entity_poly.type
_entity_poly.pdbx_seq_one_letter_code
_entity_poly.pdbx_strand_id
1 'polypeptide(L)'
;MSESRFLNPFLTHSAETSKSIWHYFDQYKTSGEGKAVERPNIESFTHVSETSKLRDSVLLQKKMSRGGLSQQFTDGPDAFAFENFLTTVAMKHQWFGGEMSPTTDYDDWISGADAYVEWLDDDQKPIRMAIDFTSTKHFRVFMKKSEKIEANCQIKYLRSRIEYEHDKPKELRASMPIVVLGAEEDTFKLVAKEDKPITESHPLRRLLVEQAYSQIHLQMELLHELPQNEKSKTADTQSKTAAKRQQRYEDLQAIRSQLQKVLRLTQDIALESEWKNVAESSITQRTLST
;
A
#
# COMPACT_ATOMS: atom_id res chain seq x y z
N MET A 1 27.19 -34.72 21.19
CA MET A 1 28.05 -34.21 20.11
C MET A 1 27.19 -33.35 19.19
N SER A 2 27.66 -32.13 18.86
CA SER A 2 27.15 -31.16 17.86
C SER A 2 25.73 -30.61 18.13
N GLU A 3 25.53 -29.47 18.81
CA GLU A 3 25.78 -28.06 18.42
C GLU A 3 25.22 -27.62 17.06
N SER A 4 24.22 -26.73 17.11
CA SER A 4 23.99 -25.66 16.13
C SER A 4 23.19 -24.53 16.82
N ARG A 5 23.91 -23.63 17.49
CA ARG A 5 23.41 -22.31 17.89
C ARG A 5 23.54 -21.38 16.68
N PHE A 6 22.42 -21.07 16.02
CA PHE A 6 22.32 -19.84 15.22
C PHE A 6 21.80 -18.74 16.13
N LEU A 7 22.70 -18.15 16.92
CA LEU A 7 22.45 -16.87 17.56
C LEU A 7 22.87 -15.78 16.58
N ASN A 8 21.87 -15.01 16.15
CA ASN A 8 22.00 -13.85 15.27
C ASN A 8 22.84 -12.76 15.98
N PRO A 9 23.97 -12.31 15.42
CA PRO A 9 24.92 -11.43 16.13
C PRO A 9 24.48 -9.96 16.28
N PHE A 10 23.22 -9.61 16.03
CA PHE A 10 22.74 -8.21 16.00
C PHE A 10 21.85 -7.77 17.17
N LEU A 11 21.68 -8.60 18.21
CA LEU A 11 20.75 -8.30 19.31
C LEU A 11 21.46 -7.99 20.64
N THR A 12 22.27 -6.93 20.64
CA THR A 12 22.55 -6.17 21.88
C THR A 12 22.58 -4.69 21.54
N HIS A 13 21.43 -4.02 21.60
CA HIS A 13 21.34 -2.56 21.46
C HIS A 13 20.79 -1.95 22.75
N SER A 14 21.55 -1.01 23.29
CA SER A 14 21.31 -0.32 24.56
C SER A 14 20.11 0.62 24.47
N ALA A 15 19.52 0.94 25.61
CA ALA A 15 18.38 1.85 25.74
C ALA A 15 18.66 3.29 25.23
N GLU A 16 19.93 3.67 25.02
CA GLU A 16 20.32 4.99 24.50
C GLU A 16 20.10 5.12 22.98
N THR A 17 20.17 4.02 22.22
CA THR A 17 19.88 3.98 20.77
C THR A 17 18.40 4.22 20.43
N SER A 18 17.50 4.07 21.40
CA SER A 18 16.07 4.34 21.23
C SER A 18 15.79 5.84 20.99
N LYS A 19 16.49 6.74 21.68
CA LYS A 19 16.19 8.18 21.63
C LYS A 19 16.61 8.87 20.31
N SER A 20 17.66 8.42 19.64
CA SER A 20 18.12 9.07 18.39
C SER A 20 17.30 8.68 17.16
N ILE A 21 16.71 7.49 17.15
CA ILE A 21 15.87 6.98 16.04
C ILE A 21 14.54 7.74 15.97
N TRP A 22 13.96 8.08 17.13
CA TRP A 22 12.75 8.89 17.18
C TRP A 22 12.99 10.33 16.75
N HIS A 23 14.21 10.85 16.91
CA HIS A 23 14.53 12.22 16.53
C HIS A 23 14.39 12.46 15.01
N TYR A 24 14.61 11.43 14.19
CA TYR A 24 14.39 11.46 12.73
C TYR A 24 12.89 11.52 12.41
N PHE A 25 12.07 10.63 12.99
CA PHE A 25 10.61 10.69 12.82
C PHE A 25 9.98 11.96 13.42
N ASP A 26 10.53 12.49 14.51
CA ASP A 26 10.12 13.74 15.12
C ASP A 26 10.52 14.96 14.27
N GLN A 27 11.63 14.89 13.52
CA GLN A 27 11.95 15.89 12.47
C GLN A 27 10.91 15.89 11.35
N TYR A 28 10.37 14.73 10.96
CA TYR A 28 9.24 14.66 10.01
C TYR A 28 7.92 15.15 10.61
N LYS A 29 7.64 14.86 11.88
CA LYS A 29 6.47 15.44 12.58
C LYS A 29 6.54 16.97 12.64
N THR A 30 7.74 17.52 12.80
CA THR A 30 7.96 18.97 12.92
C THR A 30 8.12 19.70 11.58
N SER A 31 8.58 19.02 10.51
CA SER A 31 8.69 19.59 9.15
C SER A 31 7.34 19.78 8.44
N GLY A 32 6.27 19.23 8.99
CA GLY A 32 4.93 19.22 8.39
C GLY A 32 4.72 18.11 7.36
N GLU A 33 5.76 17.36 7.01
CA GLU A 33 5.68 16.18 6.11
C GLU A 33 5.15 14.92 6.82
N GLY A 34 5.16 14.91 8.15
CA GLY A 34 4.49 13.92 9.00
C GLY A 34 3.06 14.28 9.38
N LYS A 35 2.48 15.34 8.80
CA LYS A 35 1.03 15.59 8.96
C LYS A 35 0.27 14.44 8.30
N ALA A 36 -0.74 13.94 9.01
CA ALA A 36 -1.64 12.93 8.47
C ALA A 36 -2.17 13.41 7.10
N VAL A 37 -2.20 12.50 6.13
CA VAL A 37 -2.82 12.80 4.83
C VAL A 37 -4.26 13.19 5.09
N GLU A 38 -4.64 14.40 4.67
CA GLU A 38 -6.01 14.86 4.82
C GLU A 38 -6.92 13.99 3.98
N ARG A 39 -7.73 13.17 4.65
CA ARG A 39 -8.69 12.30 3.98
C ARG A 39 -9.82 13.15 3.38
N PRO A 40 -10.22 12.88 2.13
CA PRO A 40 -11.26 13.65 1.48
C PRO A 40 -12.59 13.50 2.24
N ASN A 41 -13.30 14.61 2.35
CA ASN A 41 -14.66 14.59 2.87
C ASN A 41 -15.61 13.99 1.83
N ILE A 42 -16.50 13.08 2.25
CA ILE A 42 -17.50 12.46 1.38
C ILE A 42 -18.39 13.49 0.66
N GLU A 43 -18.56 14.68 1.25
CA GLU A 43 -19.36 15.78 0.68
C GLU A 43 -18.76 16.33 -0.61
N SER A 44 -17.43 16.23 -0.79
CA SER A 44 -16.74 16.71 -1.99
C SER A 44 -17.03 15.90 -3.26
N PHE A 45 -17.64 14.71 -3.13
CA PHE A 45 -17.91 13.82 -4.26
C PHE A 45 -19.29 14.05 -4.85
N THR A 46 -19.35 14.81 -5.94
CA THR A 46 -20.61 15.20 -6.62
C THR A 46 -21.31 14.05 -7.36
N HIS A 47 -20.59 12.96 -7.66
CA HIS A 47 -21.14 11.80 -8.35
C HIS A 47 -21.91 10.84 -7.42
N VAL A 48 -21.79 11.01 -6.10
CA VAL A 48 -22.54 10.24 -5.10
C VAL A 48 -23.75 11.05 -4.65
N SER A 49 -24.94 10.45 -4.63
CA SER A 49 -26.15 11.15 -4.21
C SER A 49 -26.10 11.57 -2.73
N GLU A 50 -26.72 12.71 -2.41
CA GLU A 50 -26.84 13.23 -1.04
C GLU A 50 -27.47 12.21 -0.07
N THR A 51 -28.47 11.46 -0.53
CA THR A 51 -29.07 10.38 0.27
C THR A 51 -28.07 9.26 0.58
N SER A 52 -27.23 8.88 -0.39
CA SER A 52 -26.15 7.92 -0.18
C SER A 52 -25.13 8.43 0.83
N LYS A 53 -24.67 9.68 0.68
CA LYS A 53 -23.70 10.31 1.60
C LYS A 53 -24.23 10.36 3.04
N LEU A 54 -25.48 10.78 3.22
CA LEU A 54 -26.11 10.85 4.55
C LEU A 54 -26.16 9.45 5.21
N ARG A 55 -26.57 8.42 4.46
CA ARG A 55 -26.60 7.04 4.97
C ARG A 55 -25.21 6.57 5.38
N ASP A 56 -24.21 6.87 4.58
CA ASP A 56 -22.83 6.43 4.78
C ASP A 56 -22.19 7.14 5.99
N SER A 57 -22.44 8.45 6.17
CA SER A 57 -22.11 9.21 7.38
C SER A 57 -22.73 8.63 8.65
N VAL A 58 -24.03 8.30 8.61
CA VAL A 58 -24.73 7.68 9.75
C VAL A 58 -24.13 6.31 10.07
N LEU A 59 -23.79 5.52 9.04
CA LEU A 59 -23.16 4.21 9.23
C LEU A 59 -21.78 4.35 9.89
N LEU A 60 -20.96 5.29 9.41
CA LEU A 60 -19.63 5.57 9.98
C LEU A 60 -19.75 5.99 11.44
N GLN A 61 -20.63 6.95 11.75
CA GLN A 61 -20.86 7.41 13.12
C GLN A 61 -21.36 6.29 14.05
N LYS A 62 -22.29 5.46 13.57
CA LYS A 62 -22.79 4.29 14.31
C LYS A 62 -21.71 3.25 14.58
N LYS A 63 -20.75 3.10 13.66
CA LYS A 63 -19.62 2.18 13.82
C LYS A 63 -18.58 2.74 14.79
N MET A 64 -18.23 4.01 14.67
CA MET A 64 -17.31 4.70 15.59
C MET A 64 -17.83 4.71 17.03
N SER A 65 -19.12 5.01 17.22
CA SER A 65 -19.77 5.06 18.55
C SER A 65 -19.88 3.70 19.25
N ARG A 66 -19.81 2.58 18.52
CA ARG A 66 -19.83 1.22 19.09
C ARG A 66 -18.47 0.76 19.63
N GLY A 67 -17.54 1.70 19.86
CA GLY A 67 -16.18 1.41 20.27
C GLY A 67 -15.32 1.07 19.06
N GLY A 68 -15.15 2.03 18.16
CA GLY A 68 -14.16 1.93 17.10
C GLY A 68 -12.77 1.69 17.72
N LEU A 69 -12.34 0.42 17.70
CA LEU A 69 -10.99 -0.06 18.03
C LEU A 69 -10.40 0.47 19.34
N SER A 70 -10.98 0.12 20.48
CA SER A 70 -10.13 -0.24 21.62
C SER A 70 -9.95 -1.76 21.62
N GLN A 71 -8.71 -2.22 21.47
CA GLN A 71 -8.21 -3.61 21.62
C GLN A 71 -8.46 -4.51 20.39
N GLN A 72 -7.42 -5.07 19.74
CA GLN A 72 -6.50 -6.02 20.38
C GLN A 72 -5.05 -6.03 19.88
N PHE A 73 -4.63 -5.11 19.01
CA PHE A 73 -3.20 -4.92 18.74
C PHE A 73 -2.95 -3.42 18.63
N THR A 74 -2.83 -2.77 19.79
CA THR A 74 -2.24 -1.43 19.84
C THR A 74 -0.75 -1.60 19.64
N ASP A 75 -0.33 -1.83 18.39
CA ASP A 75 0.97 -1.33 17.98
C ASP A 75 0.89 0.19 18.26
N GLY A 76 1.78 0.71 19.10
CA GLY A 76 1.63 2.01 19.77
C GLY A 76 1.42 3.20 18.81
N PRO A 77 1.36 4.45 19.35
CA PRO A 77 1.20 5.67 18.54
C PRO A 77 2.17 5.78 17.35
N ASP A 78 3.29 5.06 17.42
CA ASP A 78 4.33 5.01 16.41
C ASP A 78 3.95 4.24 15.15
N ALA A 79 3.14 3.17 15.23
CA ALA A 79 2.71 2.41 14.07
C ALA A 79 1.76 3.21 13.18
N PHE A 80 0.81 3.92 13.79
CA PHE A 80 -0.10 4.82 13.09
C PHE A 80 0.65 6.00 12.45
N ALA A 81 1.61 6.60 13.17
CA ALA A 81 2.43 7.68 12.62
C ALA A 81 3.23 7.19 11.39
N PHE A 82 3.68 5.94 11.44
CA PHE A 82 4.44 5.33 10.36
C PHE A 82 3.60 5.01 9.11
N GLU A 83 2.42 4.43 9.28
CA GLU A 83 1.48 4.17 8.18
C GLU A 83 1.11 5.49 7.46
N ASN A 84 0.86 6.56 8.23
CA ASN A 84 0.63 7.89 7.69
C ASN A 84 1.84 8.41 6.91
N PHE A 85 3.04 8.27 7.46
CA PHE A 85 4.27 8.67 6.78
C PHE A 85 4.45 7.95 5.45
N LEU A 86 4.29 6.62 5.41
CA LEU A 86 4.38 5.86 4.16
C LEU A 86 3.34 6.33 3.14
N THR A 87 2.12 6.56 3.60
CA THR A 87 1.04 7.06 2.74
C THR A 87 1.41 8.42 2.14
N THR A 88 1.80 9.39 2.98
CA THR A 88 2.19 10.74 2.56
C THR A 88 3.33 10.70 1.56
N VAL A 89 4.38 9.95 1.88
CA VAL A 89 5.59 9.87 1.06
C VAL A 89 5.32 9.17 -0.27
N ALA A 90 4.66 8.01 -0.25
CA ALA A 90 4.35 7.24 -1.44
C ALA A 90 3.49 8.06 -2.41
N MET A 91 2.54 8.83 -1.88
CA MET A 91 1.72 9.76 -2.65
C MET A 91 2.52 10.93 -3.22
N LYS A 92 3.25 11.66 -2.37
CA LYS A 92 4.02 12.85 -2.74
C LYS A 92 5.02 12.56 -3.86
N HIS A 93 5.63 11.38 -3.82
CA HIS A 93 6.67 10.95 -4.76
C HIS A 93 6.17 9.93 -5.79
N GLN A 94 4.85 9.74 -5.92
CA GLN A 94 4.24 8.83 -6.90
C GLN A 94 4.99 7.49 -7.03
N TRP A 95 5.28 6.85 -5.90
CA TRP A 95 6.19 5.70 -5.84
C TRP A 95 5.79 4.54 -6.76
N PHE A 96 4.50 4.42 -7.07
CA PHE A 96 3.92 3.42 -7.95
C PHE A 96 3.76 3.89 -9.42
N GLY A 97 4.24 5.09 -9.77
CA GLY A 97 4.16 5.64 -11.13
C GLY A 97 2.74 5.95 -11.62
N GLY A 98 1.74 5.86 -10.74
CA GLY A 98 0.35 6.23 -10.97
C GLY A 98 -0.09 7.36 -10.05
N GLU A 99 -1.25 7.95 -10.33
CA GLU A 99 -1.85 8.94 -9.45
C GLU A 99 -2.37 8.24 -8.20
N MET A 100 -1.80 8.59 -7.05
CA MET A 100 -2.19 8.01 -5.77
C MET A 100 -3.07 9.00 -5.00
N SER A 101 -4.20 8.50 -4.50
CA SER A 101 -5.17 9.29 -3.75
C SER A 101 -5.56 8.60 -2.44
N PRO A 102 -5.75 9.34 -1.35
CA PRO A 102 -6.23 8.80 -0.10
C PRO A 102 -7.72 8.45 -0.21
N THR A 103 -8.14 7.40 0.47
CA THR A 103 -9.56 7.04 0.59
C THR A 103 -10.27 7.88 1.65
N THR A 104 -11.60 7.88 1.61
CA THR A 104 -12.41 8.49 2.69
C THR A 104 -12.35 7.63 3.95
N ASP A 105 -12.64 8.22 5.12
CA ASP A 105 -12.79 7.44 6.37
C ASP A 105 -13.86 6.33 6.26
N TYR A 106 -14.87 6.57 5.44
CA TYR A 106 -15.87 5.55 5.15
C TYR A 106 -15.27 4.36 4.39
N ASP A 107 -14.54 4.61 3.28
CA ASP A 107 -13.97 3.54 2.46
C ASP A 107 -12.89 2.77 3.22
N ASP A 108 -12.05 3.45 3.98
CA ASP A 108 -11.09 2.78 4.86
C ASP A 108 -11.82 1.91 5.90
N TRP A 109 -12.87 2.42 6.56
CA TRP A 109 -13.59 1.62 7.54
C TRP A 109 -14.29 0.38 6.94
N ILE A 110 -14.82 0.51 5.72
CA ILE A 110 -15.60 -0.55 5.06
C ILE A 110 -14.70 -1.56 4.36
N SER A 111 -13.62 -1.11 3.74
CA SER A 111 -12.78 -1.91 2.85
C SER A 111 -11.35 -2.08 3.35
N GLY A 112 -10.94 -1.31 4.36
CA GLY A 112 -9.62 -1.37 5.00
C GLY A 112 -8.49 -1.01 4.05
N ALA A 113 -8.71 -0.01 3.21
CA ALA A 113 -7.74 0.53 2.27
C ALA A 113 -7.50 2.01 2.60
N ASP A 114 -6.25 2.38 2.85
CA ASP A 114 -5.83 3.75 3.18
C ASP A 114 -5.78 4.66 1.95
N ALA A 115 -5.44 4.07 0.82
CA ALA A 115 -5.27 4.78 -0.44
C ALA A 115 -5.58 3.87 -1.62
N TYR A 116 -5.65 4.46 -2.80
CA TYR A 116 -5.61 3.74 -4.06
C TYR A 116 -4.65 4.45 -5.01
N VAL A 117 -4.11 3.67 -5.94
CA VAL A 117 -3.34 4.16 -7.07
C VAL A 117 -4.11 3.90 -8.35
N GLU A 118 -4.06 4.88 -9.25
CA GLU A 118 -4.67 4.82 -10.56
C GLU A 118 -3.65 5.06 -11.66
N TRP A 119 -3.68 4.21 -12.68
CA TRP A 119 -2.96 4.40 -13.95
C TRP A 119 -3.98 4.48 -15.08
N LEU A 120 -3.56 5.04 -16.21
CA LEU A 120 -4.31 4.93 -17.45
C LEU A 120 -3.68 3.83 -18.31
N ASP A 121 -4.53 2.96 -18.86
CA ASP A 121 -4.12 2.03 -19.91
C ASP A 121 -3.97 2.75 -21.26
N ASP A 122 -3.58 2.00 -22.30
CA ASP A 122 -3.39 2.54 -23.65
C ASP A 122 -4.71 3.11 -24.24
N ASP A 123 -5.86 2.61 -23.78
CA ASP A 123 -7.21 3.07 -24.14
C ASP A 123 -7.71 4.24 -23.27
N GLN A 124 -6.88 4.81 -22.40
CA GLN A 124 -7.25 5.85 -21.43
C GLN A 124 -8.31 5.40 -20.40
N LYS A 125 -8.45 4.09 -20.18
CA LYS A 125 -9.27 3.52 -19.12
C LYS A 125 -8.46 3.42 -17.83
N PRO A 126 -9.09 3.70 -16.68
CA PRO A 126 -8.41 3.66 -15.40
C PRO A 126 -8.17 2.22 -14.94
N ILE A 127 -6.90 1.87 -14.70
CA ILE A 127 -6.46 0.67 -13.97
C ILE A 127 -6.23 1.07 -12.52
N ARG A 128 -6.80 0.35 -11.56
CA ARG A 128 -6.78 0.74 -10.15
C ARG A 128 -6.30 -0.37 -9.23
N MET A 129 -5.59 0.01 -8.17
CA MET A 129 -5.17 -0.88 -7.08
C MET A 129 -5.36 -0.18 -5.74
N ALA A 130 -5.99 -0.84 -4.78
CA ALA A 130 -6.12 -0.37 -3.41
C ALA A 130 -4.87 -0.74 -2.59
N ILE A 131 -4.51 0.11 -1.64
CA ILE A 131 -3.33 -0.05 -0.78
C ILE A 131 -3.76 0.07 0.69
N ASP A 132 -3.43 -0.94 1.48
CA ASP A 132 -3.52 -0.95 2.96
C ASP A 132 -2.10 -0.87 3.49
N PHE A 133 -1.73 0.27 4.07
CA PHE A 133 -0.44 0.39 4.75
C PHE A 133 -0.54 -0.22 6.12
N THR A 134 0.43 -1.06 6.45
CA THR A 134 0.47 -1.70 7.76
C THR A 134 1.85 -1.67 8.37
N SER A 135 1.90 -1.38 9.67
CA SER A 135 3.06 -1.64 10.51
C SER A 135 2.64 -2.41 11.74
N THR A 136 3.32 -3.50 12.04
CA THR A 136 3.02 -4.31 13.23
C THR A 136 4.25 -5.02 13.76
N LYS A 137 4.29 -5.23 15.08
CA LYS A 137 5.26 -6.15 15.73
C LYS A 137 4.76 -7.59 15.77
N HIS A 138 3.53 -7.82 15.37
CA HIS A 138 2.85 -9.08 15.57
C HIS A 138 2.58 -9.77 14.24
N PHE A 139 3.36 -10.82 13.95
CA PHE A 139 3.19 -11.64 12.74
C PHE A 139 1.74 -12.12 12.51
N ARG A 140 0.98 -12.40 13.58
CA ARG A 140 -0.44 -12.78 13.48
C ARG A 140 -1.33 -11.68 12.88
N VAL A 141 -1.04 -10.42 13.17
CA VAL A 141 -1.77 -9.27 12.60
C VAL A 141 -1.46 -9.15 11.12
N PHE A 142 -0.18 -9.30 10.76
CA PHE A 142 0.25 -9.34 9.37
C PHE A 142 -0.45 -10.46 8.59
N MET A 143 -0.47 -11.69 9.13
CA MET A 143 -1.17 -12.82 8.51
C MET A 143 -2.67 -12.57 8.34
N LYS A 144 -3.32 -11.96 9.34
CA LYS A 144 -4.75 -11.61 9.23
C LYS A 144 -5.01 -10.55 8.17
N LYS A 145 -4.12 -9.57 8.01
CA LYS A 145 -4.22 -8.59 6.92
C LYS A 145 -3.91 -9.24 5.57
N SER A 146 -2.96 -10.16 5.49
CA SER A 146 -2.61 -10.84 4.23
C SER A 146 -3.74 -11.73 3.70
N GLU A 147 -4.66 -12.23 4.54
CA GLU A 147 -5.90 -12.86 4.09
C GLU A 147 -6.75 -11.95 3.18
N LYS A 148 -6.63 -10.61 3.30
CA LYS A 148 -7.31 -9.66 2.40
C LYS A 148 -6.84 -9.76 0.95
N ILE A 149 -5.63 -10.28 0.70
CA ILE A 149 -5.06 -10.44 -0.64
C ILE A 149 -5.96 -11.32 -1.51
N GLU A 150 -6.71 -12.25 -0.92
CA GLU A 150 -7.63 -13.12 -1.66
C GLU A 150 -8.92 -12.38 -2.11
N ALA A 151 -9.26 -11.27 -1.46
CA ALA A 151 -10.51 -10.53 -1.63
C ALA A 151 -10.40 -9.33 -2.59
N ASN A 152 -11.56 -8.92 -3.14
CA ASN A 152 -11.69 -7.63 -3.81
C ASN A 152 -12.02 -6.54 -2.79
N CYS A 153 -11.41 -5.37 -2.95
CA CYS A 153 -11.79 -4.15 -2.26
C CYS A 153 -12.84 -3.40 -3.09
N GLN A 154 -13.80 -2.75 -2.43
CA GLN A 154 -14.74 -1.83 -3.09
C GLN A 154 -14.51 -0.42 -2.54
N ILE A 155 -14.06 0.48 -3.40
CA ILE A 155 -13.94 1.90 -3.06
C ILE A 155 -15.08 2.63 -3.75
N LYS A 156 -15.84 3.40 -2.97
CA LYS A 156 -17.01 4.14 -3.44
C LYS A 156 -16.67 5.58 -3.80
N TYR A 157 -15.83 6.25 -3.04
CA TYR A 157 -15.55 7.68 -3.23
C TYR A 157 -14.25 7.88 -4.00
N LEU A 158 -14.30 7.67 -5.32
CA LEU A 158 -13.16 7.85 -6.22
C LEU A 158 -13.06 9.30 -6.72
N ARG A 159 -11.82 9.81 -6.83
CA ARG A 159 -11.54 11.15 -7.39
C ARG A 159 -11.44 11.15 -8.91
N SER A 160 -11.22 9.99 -9.52
CA SER A 160 -11.02 9.88 -10.97
C SER A 160 -12.29 10.05 -11.80
N ARG A 161 -12.13 10.01 -13.13
CA ARG A 161 -13.16 10.36 -14.12
C ARG A 161 -14.51 9.72 -13.80
N ILE A 162 -15.51 10.58 -13.66
CA ILE A 162 -16.91 10.22 -13.51
C ILE A 162 -17.36 9.54 -14.81
N GLU A 163 -17.71 8.27 -14.74
CA GLU A 163 -18.46 7.62 -15.82
C GLU A 163 -19.89 8.15 -15.81
N TYR A 164 -20.47 8.37 -16.99
CA TYR A 164 -21.85 8.80 -17.14
C TYR A 164 -22.69 7.67 -17.73
N GLU A 165 -23.87 7.46 -17.18
CA GLU A 165 -24.90 6.57 -17.70
C GLU A 165 -26.20 7.37 -17.83
N HIS A 166 -26.73 7.50 -19.05
CA HIS A 166 -27.92 8.32 -19.36
C HIS A 166 -27.82 9.75 -18.78
N ASP A 167 -26.71 10.44 -19.05
CA ASP A 167 -26.40 11.80 -18.60
C ASP A 167 -26.33 12.00 -17.08
N LYS A 168 -26.32 10.92 -16.30
CA LYS A 168 -26.13 10.94 -14.85
C LYS A 168 -24.76 10.37 -14.47
N PRO A 169 -24.05 10.97 -13.50
CA PRO A 169 -22.88 10.36 -12.88
C PRO A 169 -23.25 8.95 -12.39
N LYS A 170 -22.54 7.95 -12.87
CA LYS A 170 -22.65 6.58 -12.40
C LYS A 170 -21.96 6.49 -11.04
N GLU A 171 -22.67 6.00 -10.01
CA GLU A 171 -22.03 5.69 -8.71
C GLU A 171 -21.07 4.51 -8.94
N LEU A 172 -19.79 4.83 -9.18
CA LEU A 172 -18.75 3.83 -9.42
C LEU A 172 -18.37 3.17 -8.10
N ARG A 173 -18.84 1.95 -7.90
CA ARG A 173 -18.16 1.02 -6.99
C ARG A 173 -17.14 0.25 -7.80
N ALA A 174 -15.92 0.78 -7.85
CA ALA A 174 -14.84 0.04 -8.50
C ALA A 174 -14.41 -1.08 -7.56
N SER A 175 -14.66 -2.32 -7.99
CA SER A 175 -13.96 -3.46 -7.41
C SER A 175 -12.53 -3.43 -7.91
N MET A 176 -11.57 -3.44 -7.00
CA MET A 176 -10.15 -3.46 -7.35
C MET A 176 -9.37 -4.42 -6.45
N PRO A 177 -8.26 -4.97 -6.93
CA PRO A 177 -7.31 -5.69 -6.10
C PRO A 177 -6.81 -4.81 -4.96
N ILE A 178 -6.58 -5.42 -3.80
CA ILE A 178 -5.93 -4.77 -2.66
C ILE A 178 -4.56 -5.40 -2.43
N VAL A 179 -3.57 -4.56 -2.15
CA VAL A 179 -2.27 -4.99 -1.64
C VAL A 179 -2.08 -4.44 -0.24
N VAL A 180 -1.49 -5.25 0.63
CA VAL A 180 -1.15 -4.87 2.00
C VAL A 180 0.34 -4.60 2.05
N LEU A 181 0.72 -3.35 2.19
CA LEU A 181 2.11 -2.93 2.17
C LEU A 181 2.58 -2.61 3.57
N GLY A 182 3.66 -3.26 3.99
CA GLY A 182 4.10 -3.15 5.36
C GLY A 182 5.37 -3.90 5.64
N ALA A 183 6.10 -3.45 6.65
CA ALA A 183 7.27 -4.13 7.18
C ALA A 183 7.18 -4.19 8.71
N GLU A 184 8.08 -4.97 9.29
CA GLU A 184 8.27 -4.99 10.74
C GLU A 184 8.92 -3.69 11.21
N GLU A 185 8.55 -3.22 12.40
CA GLU A 185 9.10 -1.98 12.99
C GLU A 185 10.64 -1.95 12.99
N ASP A 186 11.30 -3.10 13.20
CA ASP A 186 12.76 -3.18 13.23
C ASP A 186 13.41 -2.99 11.85
N THR A 187 12.73 -3.39 10.78
CA THR A 187 13.15 -3.07 9.40
C THR A 187 13.10 -1.55 9.19
N PHE A 188 12.10 -0.88 9.76
CA PHE A 188 11.99 0.58 9.68
C PHE A 188 13.06 1.32 10.47
N LYS A 189 13.52 0.79 11.61
CA LYS A 189 14.67 1.34 12.34
C LYS A 189 15.96 1.29 11.53
N LEU A 190 16.10 0.31 10.64
CA LEU A 190 17.27 0.20 9.76
C LEU A 190 17.19 1.22 8.63
N VAL A 191 16.02 1.40 8.03
CA VAL A 191 15.80 2.37 6.96
C VAL A 191 15.91 3.82 7.46
N ALA A 192 15.40 4.12 8.66
CA ALA A 192 15.50 5.46 9.26
C ALA A 192 16.94 5.86 9.63
N LYS A 193 17.88 4.89 9.69
CA LYS A 193 19.31 5.17 9.88
C LYS A 193 20.01 5.53 8.57
N GLU A 194 19.40 5.30 7.42
CA GLU A 194 19.90 5.81 6.14
C GLU A 194 19.52 7.30 6.08
N ASP A 195 20.47 8.18 6.41
CA ASP A 195 20.34 9.65 6.35
C ASP A 195 20.23 10.15 4.89
N LYS A 196 19.28 9.59 4.15
CA LYS A 196 19.03 9.84 2.74
C LYS A 196 17.70 10.58 2.60
N PRO A 197 17.64 11.61 1.74
CA PRO A 197 16.39 12.29 1.46
C PRO A 197 15.41 11.31 0.81
N ILE A 198 14.19 11.30 1.34
CA ILE A 198 13.10 10.52 0.78
C ILE A 198 12.70 11.13 -0.55
N THR A 199 12.91 10.35 -1.60
CA THR A 199 12.73 10.75 -2.99
C THR A 199 12.16 9.57 -3.77
N GLU A 200 11.92 9.75 -5.07
CA GLU A 200 11.54 8.69 -5.99
C GLU A 200 12.61 7.57 -6.08
N SER A 201 13.86 7.87 -5.74
CA SER A 201 14.98 6.93 -5.74
C SER A 201 15.20 6.19 -4.41
N HIS A 202 14.34 6.41 -3.41
CA HIS A 202 14.57 5.87 -2.07
C HIS A 202 14.45 4.32 -2.03
N PRO A 203 15.34 3.59 -1.33
CA PRO A 203 15.29 2.12 -1.26
C PRO A 203 13.95 1.53 -0.79
N LEU A 204 13.24 2.24 0.09
CA LEU A 204 11.87 1.89 0.50
C LEU A 204 10.91 1.72 -0.68
N ARG A 205 11.02 2.58 -1.70
CA ARG A 205 10.16 2.48 -2.88
C ARG A 205 10.31 1.11 -3.52
N ARG A 206 11.56 0.67 -3.75
CA ARG A 206 11.84 -0.63 -4.34
C ARG A 206 11.22 -1.75 -3.51
N LEU A 207 11.43 -1.75 -2.19
CA LEU A 207 10.87 -2.77 -1.29
C LEU A 207 9.34 -2.83 -1.37
N LEU A 208 8.67 -1.68 -1.30
CA LEU A 208 7.21 -1.62 -1.35
C LEU A 208 6.65 -2.03 -2.72
N VAL A 209 7.32 -1.65 -3.81
CA VAL A 209 6.91 -2.04 -5.16
C VAL A 209 7.14 -3.55 -5.38
N GLU A 210 8.25 -4.12 -4.90
CA GLU A 210 8.53 -5.56 -4.96
C GLU A 210 7.50 -6.36 -4.15
N GLN A 211 7.10 -5.86 -2.97
CA GLN A 211 6.04 -6.44 -2.15
C GLN A 211 4.69 -6.41 -2.89
N ALA A 212 4.30 -5.25 -3.43
CA ALA A 212 3.06 -5.13 -4.21
C ALA A 212 3.06 -6.08 -5.41
N TYR A 213 4.16 -6.13 -6.17
CA TYR A 213 4.31 -6.98 -7.35
C TYR A 213 4.14 -8.46 -6.99
N SER A 214 4.76 -8.90 -5.90
CA SER A 214 4.69 -10.29 -5.43
C SER A 214 3.27 -10.68 -4.99
N GLN A 215 2.55 -9.79 -4.31
CA GLN A 215 1.17 -10.02 -3.90
C GLN A 215 0.23 -10.10 -5.10
N ILE A 216 0.40 -9.22 -6.09
CA ILE A 216 -0.38 -9.27 -7.34
C ILE A 216 -0.14 -10.58 -8.08
N HIS A 217 1.11 -11.05 -8.12
CA HIS A 217 1.43 -12.35 -8.71
C HIS A 217 0.69 -13.50 -8.02
N LEU A 218 0.74 -13.55 -6.68
CA LEU A 218 0.03 -14.55 -5.89
C LEU A 218 -1.48 -14.51 -6.13
N GLN A 219 -2.09 -13.32 -6.20
CA GLN A 219 -3.53 -13.19 -6.50
C GLN A 219 -3.89 -13.79 -7.86
N MET A 220 -3.02 -13.62 -8.86
CA MET A 220 -3.24 -14.21 -10.17
C MET A 220 -3.14 -15.73 -10.15
N GLU A 221 -2.21 -16.30 -9.39
CA GLU A 221 -2.09 -17.74 -9.20
C GLU A 221 -3.32 -18.33 -8.53
N LEU A 222 -3.79 -17.72 -7.43
CA LEU A 222 -5.02 -18.14 -6.74
C LEU A 222 -6.25 -18.07 -7.65
N LEU A 223 -6.32 -17.07 -8.53
CA LEU A 223 -7.36 -16.98 -9.55
C LEU A 223 -7.27 -18.05 -10.63
N HIS A 224 -6.13 -18.69 -10.85
CA HIS A 224 -6.01 -19.85 -11.74
C HIS A 224 -6.36 -21.16 -11.03
N GLU A 225 -5.97 -21.28 -9.76
CA GLU A 225 -6.18 -22.48 -8.95
C GLU A 225 -7.62 -22.68 -8.50
N LEU A 226 -8.43 -21.62 -8.41
CA LEU A 226 -9.86 -21.72 -8.06
C LEU A 226 -10.56 -22.72 -9.00
N PRO A 227 -10.94 -23.92 -8.50
CA PRO A 227 -11.35 -25.00 -9.37
C PRO A 227 -12.65 -24.67 -10.09
N GLN A 228 -12.87 -25.29 -11.26
CA GLN A 228 -14.16 -25.36 -11.96
C GLN A 228 -15.26 -26.10 -11.16
N ASN A 229 -15.14 -26.14 -9.83
CA ASN A 229 -15.99 -26.89 -8.90
C ASN A 229 -17.31 -26.19 -8.56
N GLU A 230 -17.62 -25.03 -9.18
CA GLU A 230 -18.99 -24.50 -9.18
C GLU A 230 -19.89 -25.23 -10.18
N LYS A 231 -19.86 -26.58 -10.21
CA LYS A 231 -20.89 -27.39 -10.87
C LYS A 231 -22.14 -27.47 -9.98
N SER A 232 -22.84 -26.36 -9.79
CA SER A 232 -24.25 -26.31 -9.32
C SER A 232 -24.70 -24.86 -9.11
N LYS A 233 -24.94 -24.11 -10.20
CA LYS A 233 -25.79 -22.90 -10.21
C LYS A 233 -26.21 -22.64 -11.65
N THR A 234 -27.42 -22.12 -11.83
CA THR A 234 -28.06 -21.83 -13.13
C THR A 234 -27.09 -21.19 -14.14
N ALA A 235 -27.24 -21.52 -15.43
CA ALA A 235 -26.33 -21.11 -16.52
C ALA A 235 -26.03 -19.60 -16.55
N ASP A 236 -27.03 -18.76 -16.27
CA ASP A 236 -26.88 -17.30 -16.22
C ASP A 236 -25.97 -16.81 -15.08
N THR A 237 -25.95 -17.52 -13.95
CA THR A 237 -25.10 -17.18 -12.80
C THR A 237 -23.65 -17.57 -13.06
N GLN A 238 -23.42 -18.75 -13.66
CA GLN A 238 -22.08 -19.20 -14.05
C GLN A 238 -21.45 -18.26 -15.09
N SER A 239 -22.22 -17.78 -16.07
CA SER A 239 -21.73 -16.84 -17.08
C SER A 239 -21.31 -15.50 -16.47
N LYS A 240 -22.10 -14.92 -15.55
CA LYS A 240 -21.75 -13.67 -14.87
C LYS A 240 -20.54 -13.81 -13.95
N THR A 241 -20.40 -14.93 -13.24
CA THR A 241 -19.23 -15.21 -12.40
C THR A 241 -17.97 -15.39 -13.23
N ALA A 242 -18.06 -16.09 -14.36
CA ALA A 242 -16.93 -16.27 -15.29
C ALA A 242 -16.47 -14.93 -15.88
N ALA A 243 -17.40 -14.10 -16.35
CA ALA A 243 -17.07 -12.78 -16.89
C ALA A 243 -16.39 -11.87 -15.84
N LYS A 244 -16.88 -11.88 -14.59
CA LYS A 244 -16.25 -11.13 -13.49
C LYS A 244 -14.84 -11.64 -13.15
N ARG A 245 -14.64 -12.95 -13.16
CA ARG A 245 -13.32 -13.57 -12.91
C ARG A 245 -12.34 -13.21 -14.02
N GLN A 246 -12.79 -13.26 -15.27
CA GLN A 246 -11.98 -12.87 -16.42
C GLN A 246 -11.58 -11.40 -16.35
N GLN A 247 -12.52 -10.49 -16.07
CA GLN A 247 -12.23 -9.07 -15.90
C GLN A 247 -11.19 -8.84 -14.78
N ARG A 248 -11.38 -9.46 -13.61
CA ARG A 248 -10.42 -9.34 -12.49
C ARG A 248 -9.01 -9.81 -12.91
N TYR A 249 -8.92 -10.89 -13.69
CA TYR A 249 -7.65 -11.40 -14.17
C TYR A 249 -6.96 -10.42 -15.12
N GLU A 250 -7.70 -9.80 -16.03
CA GLU A 250 -7.20 -8.76 -16.94
C GLU A 250 -6.72 -7.52 -16.17
N ASP A 251 -7.48 -7.09 -15.16
CA ASP A 251 -7.11 -5.97 -14.29
C ASP A 251 -5.78 -6.26 -13.56
N LEU A 252 -5.64 -7.46 -12.99
CA LEU A 252 -4.40 -7.88 -12.30
C LEU A 252 -3.20 -7.98 -13.25
N GLN A 253 -3.40 -8.45 -14.48
CA GLN A 253 -2.36 -8.47 -15.51
C GLN A 253 -1.88 -7.05 -15.85
N ALA A 254 -2.83 -6.12 -15.99
CA ALA A 254 -2.53 -4.72 -16.27
C ALA A 254 -1.75 -4.08 -15.11
N ILE A 255 -2.18 -4.28 -13.87
CA ILE A 255 -1.48 -3.81 -12.67
C ILE A 255 -0.07 -4.39 -12.60
N ARG A 256 0.09 -5.71 -12.80
CA ARG A 256 1.39 -6.38 -12.81
C ARG A 256 2.34 -5.77 -13.83
N SER A 257 1.84 -5.46 -15.03
CA SER A 257 2.60 -4.79 -16.09
C SER A 257 3.07 -3.40 -15.65
N GLN A 258 2.20 -2.59 -15.04
CA GLN A 258 2.57 -1.27 -14.53
C GLN A 258 3.63 -1.36 -13.41
N LEU A 259 3.43 -2.27 -12.44
CA LEU A 259 4.40 -2.50 -11.38
C LEU A 259 5.75 -2.98 -11.93
N GLN A 260 5.77 -3.81 -12.97
CA GLN A 260 7.02 -4.23 -13.61
C GLN A 260 7.77 -3.05 -14.25
N LYS A 261 7.06 -2.10 -14.89
CA LYS A 261 7.68 -0.88 -15.42
C LYS A 261 8.31 -0.06 -14.28
N VAL A 262 7.59 0.12 -13.18
CA VAL A 262 8.09 0.83 -11.99
C VAL A 262 9.32 0.13 -11.41
N LEU A 263 9.29 -1.20 -11.29
CA LEU A 263 10.42 -1.98 -10.77
C LEU A 263 11.68 -1.76 -11.60
N ARG A 264 11.59 -1.82 -12.93
CA ARG A 264 12.75 -1.56 -13.82
C ARG A 264 13.34 -0.18 -13.57
N LEU A 265 12.47 0.85 -13.52
CA LEU A 265 12.88 2.22 -13.21
C LEU A 265 13.59 2.31 -11.85
N THR A 266 13.15 1.57 -10.84
CA THR A 266 13.80 1.56 -9.51
C THR A 266 15.09 0.72 -9.45
N GLN A 267 15.22 -0.30 -10.28
CA GLN A 267 16.40 -1.17 -10.33
C GLN A 267 17.59 -0.45 -10.97
N ASP A 268 17.34 0.31 -12.04
CA ASP A 268 18.37 1.11 -12.71
C ASP A 268 18.99 2.14 -11.74
N ILE A 269 18.15 2.73 -10.87
CA ILE A 269 18.56 3.69 -9.84
C ILE A 269 19.39 3.02 -8.72
N ALA A 270 18.98 1.82 -8.26
CA ALA A 270 19.70 1.11 -7.22
C ALA A 270 21.12 0.73 -7.69
N LEU A 271 21.25 0.28 -8.94
CA LEU A 271 22.55 -0.01 -9.55
C LEU A 271 23.41 1.26 -9.64
N GLU A 272 22.88 2.38 -10.12
CA GLU A 272 23.64 3.65 -10.17
C GLU A 272 24.17 4.08 -8.80
N SER A 273 23.42 3.84 -7.72
CA SER A 273 23.87 4.15 -6.35
C SER A 273 24.99 3.23 -5.86
N GLU A 274 24.98 1.95 -6.22
CA GLU A 274 26.08 1.01 -5.93
C GLU A 274 27.34 1.40 -6.71
N TRP A 275 27.23 1.77 -7.99
CA TRP A 275 28.35 2.22 -8.81
C TRP A 275 29.00 3.51 -8.28
N LYS A 276 28.21 4.48 -7.80
CA LYS A 276 28.74 5.71 -7.17
C LYS A 276 29.50 5.41 -5.88
N ASN A 277 28.95 4.55 -5.02
CA ASN A 277 29.61 4.16 -3.78
C ASN A 277 30.93 3.42 -4.04
N VAL A 278 30.98 2.55 -5.05
CA VAL A 278 32.23 1.86 -5.46
C VAL A 278 33.24 2.87 -6.01
N ALA A 279 32.82 3.84 -6.83
CA ALA A 279 33.70 4.87 -7.38
C ALA A 279 34.29 5.78 -6.29
N GLU A 280 33.48 6.24 -5.33
CA GLU A 280 33.92 7.10 -4.22
C GLU A 280 34.85 6.36 -3.24
N SER A 281 34.57 5.08 -2.97
CA SER A 281 35.45 4.21 -2.18
C SER A 281 36.82 4.03 -2.85
N SER A 282 36.82 3.90 -4.18
CA SER A 282 38.04 3.74 -4.99
C SER A 282 38.88 5.03 -5.05
N ILE A 283 38.24 6.19 -5.04
CA ILE A 283 38.91 7.50 -5.01
C ILE A 283 39.54 7.74 -3.63
N THR A 284 38.81 7.43 -2.55
CA THR A 284 39.27 7.64 -1.17
C THR A 284 40.46 6.73 -0.81
N GLN A 285 40.51 5.51 -1.34
CA GLN A 285 41.68 4.63 -1.19
C GLN A 285 42.91 5.14 -1.96
N ARG A 286 42.73 5.82 -3.10
CA ARG A 286 43.85 6.39 -3.87
C ARG A 286 44.46 7.63 -3.20
N THR A 287 43.65 8.50 -2.59
CA THR A 287 44.15 9.70 -1.89
C THR A 287 44.83 9.40 -0.55
N LEU A 288 44.55 8.27 0.07
CA LEU A 288 45.23 7.81 1.30
C LEU A 288 46.53 7.03 1.02
N SER A 289 46.83 6.75 -0.26
CA SER A 289 48.00 5.98 -0.69
C SER A 289 49.11 6.83 -1.32
N THR A 290 48.96 8.16 -1.30
CA THR A 290 49.93 9.16 -1.79
C THR A 290 50.28 10.13 -0.67
#